data_AF-A0A3M0ZWN6-F1
#
_entry.id   AF-A0A3M0ZWN6-F1
#
_cell.length_a   1.000
_cell.length_b   1.000
_cell.length_c   1.000
_cell.angle_alpha   90.00
_cell.angle_beta   90.00
_cell.angle_gamma   90.00
#
_symmetry.space_group_name_H-M   'P 1'
#
loop_
_entity.id
_entity.type
_entity.pdbx_description
1 polymer ?
#
loop_
_entity_poly.entity_id
_entity_poly.type
_entity_poly.pdbx_seq_one_letter_code
_entity_poly.pdbx_strand_id
1 'polypeptide(L)'
;MGLFDRLARLGTTFAGGWSGRSTRVTHLIARAYQAAQASRATWGWIAGSTSANAETYGAIPVLRDRARDLVRNNPYAAKAIDALVNNTIGAGIIPRAKTGDAGLNEKIDALWSQFEAEIDADGTHDFYGLQHLCARAFFESGEVLIRRRPRRINDGLVVPLQYQVLEADLL
;
A
#
# COMPACT_ATOMS: atom_id res chain seq x y z
N MET A 1 -44.96 -33.14 -9.39
CA MET A 1 -45.43 -32.15 -8.39
C MET A 1 -44.90 -32.57 -7.04
N GLY A 2 -43.74 -32.01 -6.67
CA GLY A 2 -42.81 -32.59 -5.70
C GLY A 2 -43.16 -32.29 -4.24
N LEU A 3 -42.79 -33.25 -3.39
CA LEU A 3 -42.97 -33.35 -1.94
C LEU A 3 -42.38 -32.18 -1.11
N PHE A 4 -41.69 -31.21 -1.74
CA PHE A 4 -40.98 -30.12 -1.06
C PHE A 4 -41.84 -28.90 -0.72
N ASP A 5 -43.04 -28.77 -1.30
CA ASP A 5 -43.87 -27.56 -1.15
C ASP A 5 -44.78 -27.57 0.11
N ARG A 6 -44.72 -28.64 0.91
CA ARG A 6 -45.61 -28.84 2.08
C ARG A 6 -44.98 -28.54 3.44
N LEU A 7 -43.71 -28.16 3.51
CA LEU A 7 -42.99 -27.87 4.76
C LEU A 7 -43.02 -26.39 5.18
N ALA A 8 -43.65 -25.49 4.42
CA ALA A 8 -43.63 -24.06 4.70
C ALA A 8 -44.77 -23.54 5.62
N ARG A 9 -45.58 -24.41 6.24
CA ARG A 9 -46.80 -23.98 6.98
C ARG A 9 -47.01 -24.51 8.41
N LEU A 10 -46.02 -25.14 9.05
CA LEU A 10 -46.18 -25.56 10.44
C LEU A 10 -44.96 -25.21 11.29
N GLY A 11 -45.13 -24.27 12.21
CA GLY A 11 -44.19 -24.12 13.34
C GLY A 11 -43.93 -22.70 13.83
N THR A 12 -44.93 -21.85 13.99
CA THR A 12 -44.82 -20.64 14.83
C THR A 12 -45.58 -20.85 16.13
N THR A 13 -44.93 -21.45 17.14
CA THR A 13 -45.17 -21.20 18.57
C THR A 13 -44.26 -22.11 19.40
N PHE A 14 -43.09 -21.60 19.80
CA PHE A 14 -42.55 -21.87 21.13
C PHE A 14 -41.48 -20.83 21.46
N ALA A 15 -41.64 -20.18 22.60
CA ALA A 15 -40.74 -19.18 23.13
C ALA A 15 -39.48 -19.86 23.71
N GLY A 16 -38.32 -19.24 23.52
CA GLY A 16 -37.13 -19.48 24.35
C GLY A 16 -35.83 -19.71 23.59
N GLY A 17 -34.99 -18.67 23.56
CA GLY A 17 -33.52 -18.84 23.60
C GLY A 17 -32.78 -19.08 22.29
N TRP A 18 -31.95 -18.10 21.92
CA TRP A 18 -30.77 -18.21 21.03
C TRP A 18 -31.02 -18.32 19.51
N SER A 19 -31.15 -17.16 18.84
CA SER A 19 -30.84 -17.06 17.39
C SER A 19 -30.17 -15.73 16.98
N GLY A 20 -29.38 -15.14 17.88
CA GLY A 20 -28.63 -13.91 17.57
C GLY A 20 -27.29 -14.17 16.85
N ARG A 21 -27.26 -14.89 15.72
CA ARG A 21 -26.01 -15.02 14.92
C ARG A 21 -26.18 -15.23 13.40
N SER A 22 -27.39 -15.42 12.87
CA SER A 22 -27.58 -15.67 11.43
C SER A 22 -27.74 -14.40 10.56
N THR A 23 -28.17 -13.28 11.14
CA THR A 23 -28.53 -12.07 10.38
C THR A 23 -27.34 -11.33 9.75
N ARG A 24 -26.11 -11.58 10.22
CA ARG A 24 -24.91 -10.92 9.66
C ARG A 24 -24.44 -11.56 8.36
N VAL A 25 -24.56 -12.88 8.22
CA VAL A 25 -24.12 -13.61 7.02
C VAL A 25 -25.08 -13.36 5.86
N THR A 26 -26.40 -13.33 6.12
CA THR A 26 -27.42 -13.03 5.11
C THR A 26 -27.32 -11.60 4.57
N HIS A 27 -27.01 -10.62 5.42
CA HIS A 27 -26.77 -9.24 4.98
C HIS A 27 -25.52 -9.07 4.12
N LEU A 28 -24.44 -9.83 4.38
CA LEU A 28 -23.23 -9.80 3.56
C LEU A 28 -23.47 -10.41 2.17
N ILE A 29 -24.22 -11.51 2.10
CA ILE A 29 -24.63 -12.13 0.84
C ILE A 29 -25.58 -11.20 0.07
N ALA A 30 -26.55 -10.57 0.73
CA ALA A 30 -27.47 -9.63 0.10
C ALA A 30 -26.75 -8.36 -0.44
N ARG A 31 -25.74 -7.85 0.26
CA ARG A 31 -24.91 -6.71 -0.21
C ARG A 31 -24.06 -7.08 -1.42
N ALA A 32 -23.52 -8.30 -1.46
CA ALA A 32 -22.75 -8.78 -2.62
C ALA A 32 -23.61 -8.85 -3.90
N TYR A 33 -24.90 -9.21 -3.79
CA TYR A 33 -25.83 -9.25 -4.94
C TYR A 33 -26.38 -7.87 -5.36
N GLN A 34 -26.47 -6.89 -4.44
CA GLN A 34 -26.91 -5.53 -4.79
C GLN A 34 -25.97 -4.83 -5.78
N ALA A 35 -24.66 -5.10 -5.71
CA ALA A 35 -23.69 -4.56 -6.66
C ALA A 35 -23.89 -5.08 -8.10
N ALA A 36 -24.45 -6.27 -8.26
CA ALA A 36 -24.78 -6.86 -9.56
C ALA A 36 -26.16 -6.43 -10.09
N GLN A 37 -26.95 -5.69 -9.29
CA GLN A 37 -28.30 -5.31 -9.67
C GLN A 37 -28.28 -4.08 -10.58
N ALA A 38 -28.82 -4.23 -11.80
CA ALA A 38 -29.06 -3.10 -12.68
C ALA A 38 -30.20 -2.23 -12.10
N SER A 39 -29.86 -1.05 -11.58
CA SER A 39 -30.80 -0.09 -10.99
C SER A 39 -30.49 1.32 -11.47
N ARG A 40 -31.36 2.31 -11.20
CA ARG A 40 -31.04 3.73 -11.44
C ARG A 40 -29.78 4.19 -10.68
N ALA A 41 -29.48 3.58 -9.54
CA ALA A 41 -28.25 3.89 -8.78
C ALA A 41 -26.99 3.32 -9.45
N THR A 42 -27.14 2.31 -10.29
CA THR A 42 -26.08 1.65 -11.07
C THR A 42 -25.97 2.25 -12.48
N TRP A 43 -26.82 3.22 -12.82
CA TRP A 43 -26.92 3.76 -14.17
C TRP A 43 -25.70 4.66 -14.48
N GLY A 44 -24.93 4.29 -15.50
CA GLY A 44 -23.65 4.93 -15.84
C GLY A 44 -22.43 4.28 -15.18
N TRP A 45 -22.61 3.30 -14.30
CA TRP A 45 -21.50 2.52 -13.76
C TRP A 45 -21.07 1.46 -14.79
N ILE A 46 -19.96 1.72 -15.47
CA ILE A 46 -19.32 0.76 -16.38
C ILE A 46 -18.35 -0.09 -15.55
N ALA A 47 -18.79 -1.28 -15.14
CA ALA A 47 -17.94 -2.27 -14.50
C ALA A 47 -17.32 -3.16 -15.58
N GLY A 48 -16.17 -2.76 -16.12
CA GLY A 48 -15.40 -3.58 -17.06
C GLY A 48 -14.94 -4.89 -16.40
N SER A 49 -14.93 -5.99 -17.16
CA SER A 49 -14.37 -7.28 -16.70
C SER A 49 -12.84 -7.37 -16.86
N THR A 50 -12.21 -6.22 -17.06
CA THR A 50 -10.79 -5.98 -17.29
C THR A 50 -10.05 -5.79 -15.98
N SER A 51 -8.73 -5.99 -15.98
CA SER A 51 -7.92 -5.76 -14.79
C SER A 51 -7.79 -4.26 -14.51
N ALA A 52 -7.61 -3.89 -13.24
CA ALA A 52 -7.37 -2.49 -12.85
C ALA A 52 -6.17 -1.88 -13.61
N ASN A 53 -5.15 -2.69 -13.89
CA ASN A 53 -3.98 -2.28 -14.65
C ASN A 53 -4.35 -1.95 -16.11
N ALA A 54 -5.22 -2.73 -16.75
CA ALA A 54 -5.66 -2.49 -18.12
C ALA A 54 -6.48 -1.19 -18.24
N GLU A 55 -7.31 -0.90 -17.24
CA GLU A 55 -8.13 0.33 -17.19
C GLU A 55 -7.29 1.58 -16.90
N THR A 56 -6.22 1.44 -16.12
CA THR A 56 -5.43 2.59 -15.67
C THR A 56 -4.27 2.93 -16.61
N TYR A 57 -3.77 1.98 -17.41
CA TYR A 57 -2.51 2.09 -18.16
C TYR A 57 -2.33 3.42 -18.94
N GLY A 58 -3.34 3.86 -19.68
CA GLY A 58 -3.27 5.11 -20.45
C GLY A 58 -3.53 6.39 -19.63
N ALA A 59 -4.09 6.26 -18.43
CA ALA A 59 -4.47 7.37 -17.55
C ALA A 59 -3.42 7.67 -16.46
N ILE A 60 -2.42 6.80 -16.25
CA ILE A 60 -1.41 6.94 -15.19
C ILE A 60 -0.76 8.34 -15.17
N PRO A 61 -0.27 8.92 -16.28
CA PRO A 61 0.38 10.23 -16.24
C PRO A 61 -0.57 11.33 -15.73
N VAL A 62 -1.80 11.36 -16.24
CA VAL A 62 -2.82 12.35 -15.86
C VAL A 62 -3.24 12.20 -14.41
N LEU A 63 -3.40 10.96 -13.93
CA LEU A 63 -3.75 10.68 -12.54
C LEU A 63 -2.65 11.14 -11.58
N ARG A 64 -1.39 10.91 -11.95
CA ARG A 64 -0.22 11.35 -11.18
C ARG A 64 -0.10 12.86 -11.12
N ASP A 65 -0.25 13.55 -12.24
CA ASP A 65 -0.20 15.01 -12.30
C ASP A 65 -1.30 15.64 -11.43
N ARG A 66 -2.52 15.09 -11.51
CA ARG A 66 -3.64 15.53 -10.67
C ARG A 66 -3.41 15.23 -9.18
N ALA A 67 -2.82 14.09 -8.84
CA ALA A 67 -2.49 13.77 -7.46
C ALA A 67 -1.48 14.77 -6.87
N ARG A 68 -0.43 15.11 -7.62
CA ARG A 68 0.57 16.10 -7.22
C ARG A 68 -0.01 17.51 -7.11
N ASP A 69 -0.87 17.90 -8.05
CA ASP A 69 -1.58 19.18 -7.99
C ASP A 69 -2.47 19.26 -6.73
N LEU A 70 -3.20 18.19 -6.43
CA LEU A 70 -4.01 18.09 -5.22
C LEU A 70 -3.16 18.18 -3.95
N VAL A 71 -2.03 17.48 -3.88
CA VAL A 71 -1.15 17.52 -2.71
C VAL A 71 -0.57 18.92 -2.50
N ARG A 72 -0.22 19.65 -3.58
CA ARG A 72 0.32 21.02 -3.51
C ARG A 72 -0.74 22.06 -3.12
N ASN A 73 -1.95 21.92 -3.64
CA ASN A 73 -3.00 22.96 -3.53
C ASN A 73 -4.01 22.68 -2.40
N ASN A 74 -4.15 21.44 -1.94
CA ASN A 74 -5.14 21.04 -0.96
C ASN A 74 -4.49 20.55 0.35
N PRO A 75 -4.65 21.29 1.48
CA PRO A 75 -4.04 20.90 2.75
C PRO A 75 -4.58 19.59 3.32
N TYR A 76 -5.81 19.19 2.97
CA TYR A 76 -6.37 17.90 3.38
C TYR A 76 -5.69 16.74 2.66
N ALA A 77 -5.38 16.91 1.37
CA ALA A 77 -4.68 15.89 0.59
C ALA A 77 -3.24 15.73 1.09
N ALA A 78 -2.54 16.85 1.29
CA ALA A 78 -1.19 16.84 1.89
C ALA A 78 -1.18 16.12 3.24
N LYS A 79 -2.09 16.48 4.15
CA LYS A 79 -2.21 15.85 5.46
C LYS A 79 -2.55 14.36 5.38
N ALA A 80 -3.38 13.95 4.42
CA ALA A 80 -3.71 12.54 4.23
C ALA A 80 -2.48 11.72 3.82
N ILE A 81 -1.68 12.22 2.87
CA ILE A 81 -0.42 11.57 2.47
C ILE A 81 0.55 11.53 3.65
N ASP A 82 0.75 12.63 4.37
CA ASP A 82 1.65 12.67 5.52
C ASP A 82 1.23 11.66 6.60
N ALA A 83 -0.07 11.55 6.88
CA ALA A 83 -0.58 10.56 7.82
C ALA A 83 -0.32 9.13 7.36
N LEU A 84 -0.49 8.83 6.07
CA LEU A 84 -0.20 7.50 5.51
C LEU A 84 1.29 7.17 5.61
N VAL A 85 2.17 8.10 5.22
CA VAL A 85 3.63 7.91 5.29
C VAL A 85 4.07 7.68 6.74
N ASN A 86 3.65 8.57 7.65
CA ASN A 86 4.05 8.50 9.06
C ASN A 86 3.55 7.22 9.74
N ASN A 87 2.35 6.75 9.43
CA ASN A 87 1.83 5.50 9.98
C ASN A 87 2.50 4.26 9.36
N THR A 88 3.01 4.36 8.13
CA THR A 88 3.64 3.23 7.42
C THR A 88 5.10 3.06 7.84
N ILE A 89 5.87 4.14 7.89
CA ILE A 89 7.29 4.11 8.23
C ILE A 89 7.52 4.25 9.74
N GLY A 90 6.70 5.06 10.41
CA GLY A 90 6.86 5.35 11.84
C GLY A 90 8.23 5.95 12.14
N ALA A 91 9.00 5.28 13.00
CA ALA A 91 10.36 5.67 13.36
C ALA A 91 11.44 5.18 12.36
N GLY A 92 11.05 4.46 11.32
CA GLY A 92 11.97 3.87 10.35
C GLY A 92 12.15 2.35 10.54
N ILE A 93 12.42 1.68 9.43
CA ILE A 93 12.73 0.25 9.39
C ILE A 93 14.23 0.08 9.61
N ILE A 94 14.61 -0.48 10.75
CA ILE A 94 16.02 -0.70 11.12
C ILE A 94 16.38 -2.15 10.77
N PRO A 95 17.29 -2.40 9.82
CA PRO A 95 17.75 -3.76 9.56
C PRO A 95 18.65 -4.23 10.71
N ARG A 96 18.52 -5.51 11.04
CA ARG A 96 19.34 -6.18 12.08
C ARG A 96 19.97 -7.43 11.49
N ALA A 97 21.27 -7.59 11.69
CA ALA A 97 21.97 -8.77 11.23
C ALA A 97 21.51 -10.03 11.98
N LYS A 98 21.26 -11.11 11.23
CA LYS A 98 20.88 -12.41 11.78
C LYS A 98 21.66 -13.53 11.10
N THR A 99 22.96 -13.57 11.33
CA THR A 99 23.89 -14.56 10.72
C THR A 99 24.12 -15.81 11.56
N GLY A 100 23.71 -15.81 12.84
CA GLY A 100 23.94 -16.91 13.79
C GLY A 100 25.22 -16.77 14.63
N ASP A 101 26.16 -15.90 14.22
CA ASP A 101 27.34 -15.52 15.00
C ASP A 101 27.16 -14.11 15.58
N ALA A 102 27.22 -13.99 16.91
CA ALA A 102 27.06 -12.73 17.61
C ALA A 102 28.15 -11.72 17.25
N GLY A 103 29.40 -12.16 17.11
CA GLY A 103 30.52 -11.26 16.78
C GLY A 103 30.45 -10.74 15.36
N LEU A 104 29.94 -11.54 14.42
CA LEU A 104 29.69 -11.10 13.05
C LEU A 104 28.50 -10.13 12.97
N ASN A 105 27.42 -10.39 13.72
CA ASN A 105 26.27 -9.49 13.75
C ASN A 105 26.63 -8.10 14.26
N GLU A 106 27.45 -8.01 15.32
CA GLU A 106 27.90 -6.73 15.86
C GLU A 106 28.69 -5.92 14.82
N LYS A 107 29.56 -6.58 14.05
CA LYS A 107 30.31 -5.92 12.96
C LYS A 107 29.40 -5.42 11.85
N ILE A 108 28.39 -6.21 11.47
CA ILE A 108 27.44 -5.82 10.42
C ILE A 108 26.56 -4.66 10.91
N ASP A 109 26.03 -4.73 12.13
CA ASP A 109 25.21 -3.67 12.72
C ASP A 109 26.04 -2.37 12.87
N ALA A 110 27.32 -2.46 13.24
CA ALA A 110 28.24 -1.31 13.31
C ALA A 110 28.56 -0.72 11.93
N LEU A 111 28.76 -1.57 10.92
CA LEU A 111 28.95 -1.12 9.53
C LEU A 111 27.69 -0.45 8.99
N TRP A 112 26.53 -1.00 9.31
CA TRP A 112 25.23 -0.47 8.92
C TRP A 112 25.02 0.95 9.45
N SER A 113 25.32 1.19 10.73
CA SER A 113 25.18 2.51 11.35
C SER A 113 26.05 3.60 10.71
N GLN A 114 27.16 3.22 10.08
CA GLN A 114 27.98 4.16 9.30
C GLN A 114 27.42 4.33 7.88
N PHE A 115 27.00 3.22 7.27
CA PHE A 115 26.49 3.21 5.91
C PHE A 115 25.19 4.00 5.74
N GLU A 116 24.30 3.96 6.74
CA GLU A 116 22.99 4.63 6.65
C GLU A 116 23.09 6.15 6.42
N ALA A 117 24.19 6.79 6.80
CA ALA A 117 24.42 8.22 6.59
C ALA A 117 24.93 8.56 5.17
N GLU A 118 25.57 7.62 4.48
CA GLU A 118 26.22 7.82 3.17
C GLU A 118 25.45 7.16 2.02
N ILE A 119 24.30 6.54 2.32
CA ILE A 119 23.55 5.68 1.41
C ILE A 119 22.96 6.44 0.21
N ASP A 120 22.63 7.72 0.39
CA ASP A 120 22.04 8.56 -0.65
C ASP A 120 23.11 9.08 -1.63
N ALA A 121 22.88 8.84 -2.92
CA ALA A 121 23.77 9.31 -3.97
C ALA A 121 23.76 10.84 -4.13
N ASP A 122 22.67 11.49 -3.74
CA ASP A 122 22.52 12.95 -3.81
C ASP A 122 22.99 13.62 -2.50
N GLY A 123 23.32 12.83 -1.47
CA GLY A 123 23.90 13.29 -0.20
C GLY A 123 22.96 14.15 0.65
N THR A 124 21.66 14.07 0.42
CA THR A 124 20.65 14.92 1.08
C THR A 124 19.93 14.18 2.20
N HIS A 125 19.80 12.85 2.08
CA HIS A 125 19.04 12.03 3.01
C HIS A 125 19.89 10.89 3.60
N ASP A 126 19.61 10.55 4.86
CA ASP A 126 20.01 9.27 5.42
C ASP A 126 19.06 8.16 4.97
N PHE A 127 19.30 6.94 5.43
CA PHE A 127 18.44 5.80 5.09
C PHE A 127 16.98 6.00 5.48
N TYR A 128 16.71 6.64 6.62
CA TYR A 128 15.33 6.86 7.11
C TYR A 128 14.62 7.95 6.31
N GLY A 129 15.34 8.99 5.91
CA GLY A 129 14.86 10.01 4.97
C GLY A 129 14.55 9.40 3.60
N LEU A 130 15.40 8.50 3.09
CA LEU A 130 15.11 7.77 1.87
C LEU A 130 13.88 6.88 1.99
N GLN A 131 13.67 6.21 3.12
CA GLN A 131 12.45 5.43 3.36
C GLN A 131 11.20 6.32 3.32
N HIS A 132 11.26 7.48 3.98
CA HIS A 132 10.16 8.44 4.00
C HIS A 132 9.86 8.97 2.59
N LEU A 133 10.91 9.34 1.84
CA LEU A 133 10.80 9.79 0.46
C LEU A 133 10.17 8.72 -0.45
N CYS A 134 10.62 7.47 -0.32
CA CYS A 134 10.06 6.34 -1.07
C CYS A 134 8.58 6.13 -0.71
N ALA A 135 8.24 6.09 0.58
CA ALA A 135 6.85 5.92 1.00
C ALA A 135 5.95 7.06 0.50
N ARG A 136 6.44 8.30 0.57
CA ARG A 136 5.70 9.47 0.04
C ARG A 136 5.46 9.35 -1.46
N ALA A 137 6.50 9.07 -2.23
CA ALA A 137 6.40 8.90 -3.68
C ALA A 137 5.46 7.75 -4.05
N PHE A 138 5.47 6.65 -3.27
CA PHE A 138 4.55 5.54 -3.46
C PHE A 138 3.08 5.95 -3.25
N PHE A 139 2.76 6.65 -2.17
CA PHE A 139 1.37 7.06 -1.90
C PHE A 139 0.87 8.20 -2.81
N GLU A 140 1.75 9.10 -3.22
CA GLU A 140 1.39 10.23 -4.09
C GLU A 140 1.36 9.85 -5.57
N SER A 141 2.41 9.20 -6.07
CA SER A 141 2.63 8.94 -7.49
C SER A 141 2.38 7.48 -7.91
N GLY A 142 2.16 6.58 -6.96
CA GLY A 142 1.89 5.16 -7.16
C GLY A 142 3.13 4.30 -7.44
N GLU A 143 4.28 4.92 -7.71
CA GLU A 143 5.49 4.26 -8.16
C GLU A 143 6.73 4.96 -7.61
N VAL A 144 7.80 4.18 -7.40
CA VAL A 144 9.10 4.67 -6.93
C VAL A 144 10.18 3.90 -7.65
N LEU A 145 11.12 4.61 -8.25
CA LEU A 145 12.26 4.01 -8.93
C LEU A 145 13.51 4.23 -8.10
N ILE A 146 14.19 3.13 -7.78
CA ILE A 146 15.43 3.20 -7.02
C ILE A 146 16.54 2.66 -7.90
N ARG A 147 17.46 3.55 -8.29
CA ARG A 147 18.65 3.19 -9.04
C ARG A 147 19.78 2.86 -8.07
N ARG A 148 20.29 1.63 -8.18
CA ARG A 148 21.54 1.23 -7.51
C ARG A 148 22.73 1.88 -8.20
N ARG A 149 23.62 2.51 -7.44
CA ARG A 149 24.85 3.12 -7.92
C ARG A 149 26.04 2.47 -7.23
N PRO A 150 26.63 1.42 -7.81
CA PRO A 150 27.91 0.89 -7.35
C PRO A 150 28.97 1.99 -7.45
N ARG A 151 29.78 2.11 -6.39
CA ARG A 151 30.89 3.08 -6.30
C ARG A 151 32.22 2.35 -6.32
N ARG A 152 33.30 3.08 -6.57
CA ARG A 152 34.64 2.50 -6.49
C ARG A 152 35.07 2.48 -5.03
N ILE A 153 35.88 1.49 -4.66
CA ILE A 153 36.46 1.40 -3.30
C ILE A 153 37.25 2.67 -2.94
N ASN A 154 37.86 3.32 -3.95
CA ASN A 154 38.64 4.54 -3.75
C ASN A 154 37.78 5.81 -3.57
N ASP A 155 36.44 5.71 -3.65
CA ASP A 155 35.55 6.87 -3.52
C ASP A 155 35.38 7.31 -2.05
N GLY A 156 36.00 6.62 -1.09
CA GLY A 156 36.05 7.01 0.32
C GLY A 156 34.79 6.67 1.12
N LEU A 157 33.85 5.94 0.54
CA LEU A 157 32.62 5.50 1.20
C LEU A 157 32.86 4.25 2.04
N VAL A 158 32.14 4.15 3.15
CA VAL A 158 32.20 2.99 4.05
C VAL A 158 31.76 1.70 3.34
N VAL A 159 30.71 1.81 2.52
CA VAL A 159 30.27 0.76 1.61
C VAL A 159 30.26 1.35 0.20
N PRO A 160 30.88 0.70 -0.80
CA PRO A 160 30.99 1.22 -2.17
C PRO A 160 29.67 1.04 -2.95
N LEU A 161 28.55 1.49 -2.39
CA LEU A 161 27.22 1.39 -2.94
C LEU A 161 26.40 2.59 -2.47
N GLN A 162 25.67 3.21 -3.38
CA GLN A 162 24.67 4.21 -3.04
C GLN A 162 23.37 3.94 -3.77
N TYR A 163 22.30 4.55 -3.31
CA TYR A 163 20.98 4.48 -3.92
C TYR A 163 20.56 5.88 -4.34
N GLN A 164 19.91 5.97 -5.50
CA GLN A 164 19.32 7.19 -5.99
C GLN A 164 17.83 6.94 -6.21
N VAL A 165 17.00 7.72 -5.51
CA VAL A 165 15.56 7.70 -5.72
C VAL A 165 15.25 8.60 -6.90
N LEU A 166 14.58 8.05 -7.90
CA LEU A 166 14.21 8.73 -9.13
C LEU A 166 12.69 8.94 -9.13
N GLU A 167 12.27 10.04 -9.72
CA GLU A 167 10.86 10.32 -9.95
C GLU A 167 10.23 9.28 -10.88
N ALA A 168 8.94 9.03 -10.69
CA ALA A 168 8.18 8.04 -11.45
C ALA A 168 8.04 8.37 -12.95
N ASP A 169 8.36 9.60 -13.37
CA ASP A 169 8.19 10.06 -14.76
C ASP A 169 9.40 9.77 -15.64
N LEU A 170 10.42 9.11 -15.10
CA LEU A 170 11.63 8.75 -15.82
C LEU A 170 11.50 7.42 -16.62
N LEU A 171 10.26 6.94 -16.86
CA LEU A 171 9.89 5.75 -17.63
C LEU A 171 9.07 6.13 -18.87
#